data_AF-A0A7W7YF35-F1
#
_entry.id   AF-A0A7W7YF35-F1
#
_cell.length_a   1.000
_cell.length_b   1.000
_cell.length_c   1.000
_cell.angle_alpha   90.00
_cell.angle_beta   90.00
_cell.angle_gamma   90.00
#
_symmetry.space_group_name_H-M   'P 1'
#
loop_
_entity.id
_entity.type
_entity.pdbx_description
1 polymer ?
#
loop_
_entity_poly.entity_id
_entity_poly.type
_entity_poly.pdbx_seq_one_letter_code
_entity_poly.pdbx_strand_id
1 'polypeptide(L)'
;MTRAASLFLVLGLNISPVLAQTAELRTFTNAQGKALQARLIGVAGANVTIETANGQRFTLPIASLSAADQQYLKSAPAAPAASTAYKPGPNDKLEPAAINEAAGQPLFSDTPLWATSAEELAEKLQIPPESKTKTTSSFRSYTEKDYKLFGAHPYSVAMYAENGKIAAFSLVYANKGDLFQYEGDASKQPDDNDAAKLLKKAMDKDVAAISEALTKKLGAPKKERFGEKAGRMNMQRWDWRGHSLLLAEAEGEYVGLQIVTTAFADAGGKVEETADKVIRARVLANLEKRPNGDIVVGDLPMVDQGPKGYCVPATAERAMRYLGVPADMYILANAGQSGFGGGTSVDVLLEGIGPQIRSKHRSFDSWGGELKLKDLAKYIDKGVPVMWCLYSTDKFNEVADKHTQERKAVTNWTTWKVKVLKQAADSTLEKDRDSAHVVLITGYNKDTNEIAFSDSWGENYKERWISVPEAERVSQQHFYVVGF
;
A
#
# COMPACT_ATOMS: atom_id res chain seq x y z
N MET A 1 27.74 -16.33 80.21
CA MET A 1 26.43 -15.63 80.13
C MET A 1 26.48 -14.71 78.91
N THR A 2 26.00 -15.16 77.74
CA THR A 2 24.65 -14.96 77.15
C THR A 2 24.51 -13.67 76.33
N ARG A 3 24.39 -13.84 74.98
CA ARG A 3 23.50 -13.18 73.98
C ARG A 3 23.45 -11.62 73.94
N ALA A 4 23.24 -10.90 72.84
CA ALA A 4 22.62 -11.10 71.52
C ALA A 4 23.19 -10.01 70.56
N ALA A 5 23.53 -10.25 69.29
CA ALA A 5 22.67 -10.41 68.12
C ALA A 5 21.65 -9.26 67.90
N SER A 6 21.96 -8.36 66.97
CA SER A 6 20.95 -7.59 66.23
C SER A 6 21.23 -7.69 64.74
N LEU A 7 20.23 -8.27 64.08
CA LEU A 7 20.08 -8.56 62.67
C LEU A 7 19.90 -7.24 61.90
N PHE A 8 20.73 -6.98 60.89
CA PHE A 8 20.36 -6.08 59.78
C PHE A 8 20.24 -6.94 58.52
N LEU A 9 18.99 -7.15 58.11
CA LEU A 9 18.60 -7.83 56.89
C LEU A 9 18.88 -6.88 55.71
N VAL A 10 20.01 -7.06 55.02
CA VAL A 10 20.25 -6.41 53.72
C VAL A 10 19.48 -7.20 52.67
N LEU A 11 18.35 -6.66 52.22
CA LEU A 11 17.60 -7.17 51.08
C LEU A 11 18.45 -6.95 49.82
N GLY A 12 19.08 -8.01 49.32
CA GLY A 12 19.82 -7.99 48.06
C GLY A 12 18.84 -7.82 46.89
N LEU A 13 18.78 -6.61 46.33
CA LEU A 13 18.26 -6.36 45.00
C LEU A 13 19.19 -7.06 44.00
N ASN A 14 18.84 -8.28 43.63
CA ASN A 14 19.38 -8.95 42.45
C ASN A 14 18.86 -8.19 41.23
N ILE A 15 19.62 -7.19 40.79
CA ILE A 15 19.47 -6.62 39.45
C ILE A 15 20.02 -7.69 38.51
N SER A 16 19.15 -8.58 38.05
CA SER A 16 19.46 -9.43 36.90
C SER A 16 19.80 -8.53 35.73
N PRO A 17 21.01 -8.58 35.15
CA PRO A 17 21.27 -7.89 33.91
C PRO A 17 20.39 -8.57 32.86
N VAL A 18 19.43 -7.82 32.32
CA VAL A 18 18.82 -8.15 31.04
C VAL A 18 19.97 -8.16 30.04
N LEU A 19 20.48 -9.34 29.74
CA LEU A 19 21.40 -9.59 28.64
C LEU A 19 20.64 -9.23 27.36
N ALA A 20 20.75 -7.98 26.93
CA ALA A 20 20.60 -7.66 25.53
C ALA A 20 21.67 -8.48 24.80
N GLN A 21 21.26 -9.54 24.08
CA GLN A 21 22.15 -10.19 23.13
C GLN A 21 22.59 -9.12 22.13
N THR A 22 23.80 -8.60 22.32
CA THR A 22 24.50 -7.80 21.32
C THR A 22 24.75 -8.73 20.15
N ALA A 23 23.88 -8.69 19.14
CA ALA A 23 24.14 -9.39 17.88
C ALA A 23 25.52 -8.94 17.36
N GLU A 24 26.40 -9.90 17.15
CA GLU A 24 27.82 -9.70 16.90
C GLU A 24 28.06 -8.95 15.59
N LEU A 25 29.00 -8.01 15.57
CA LEU A 25 29.45 -7.36 14.32
C LEU A 25 30.14 -8.43 13.46
N ARG A 26 29.70 -8.59 12.21
CA ARG A 26 30.33 -9.47 11.23
C ARG A 26 30.87 -8.66 10.06
N THR A 27 31.80 -9.24 9.32
CA THR A 27 32.29 -8.64 8.07
C THR A 27 31.35 -9.02 6.92
N PHE A 28 30.69 -8.02 6.33
CA PHE A 28 29.99 -8.13 5.07
C PHE A 28 30.90 -7.65 3.94
N THR A 29 30.99 -8.41 2.85
CA THR A 29 31.83 -8.10 1.69
C THR A 29 30.95 -7.92 0.48
N ASN A 30 31.17 -6.85 -0.30
CA ASN A 30 30.46 -6.66 -1.56
C ASN A 30 31.08 -7.49 -2.70
N ALA A 31 30.41 -7.53 -3.86
CA ALA A 31 30.88 -8.25 -5.04
C ALA A 31 32.24 -7.74 -5.59
N GLN A 32 32.68 -6.55 -5.20
CA GLN A 32 33.98 -5.97 -5.55
C GLN A 32 35.07 -6.22 -4.49
N GLY A 33 34.80 -7.03 -3.46
CA GLY A 33 35.77 -7.35 -2.41
C GLY A 33 35.90 -6.31 -1.30
N LYS A 34 35.07 -5.25 -1.30
CA LYS A 34 35.07 -4.24 -0.23
C LYS A 34 34.34 -4.77 1.00
N ALA A 35 35.04 -4.82 2.12
CA ALA A 35 34.55 -5.29 3.40
C ALA A 35 33.97 -4.15 4.27
N LEU A 36 32.94 -4.47 5.06
CA LEU A 36 32.31 -3.60 6.05
C LEU A 36 31.96 -4.41 7.30
N GLN A 37 32.40 -3.91 8.46
CA GLN A 37 32.00 -4.46 9.76
C GLN A 37 30.62 -3.91 10.13
N ALA A 38 29.63 -4.79 10.22
CA ALA A 38 28.26 -4.43 10.56
C ALA A 38 27.52 -5.57 11.23
N ARG A 39 26.50 -5.23 11.98
CA ARG A 39 25.52 -6.15 12.55
C ARG A 39 24.37 -6.32 11.56
N LEU A 40 23.89 -7.55 11.39
CA LEU A 40 22.66 -7.77 10.65
C LEU A 40 21.48 -7.17 11.42
N ILE A 41 20.77 -6.22 10.80
CA ILE A 41 19.49 -5.76 11.31
C ILE A 41 18.38 -6.64 10.78
N GLY A 42 18.37 -6.97 9.49
CA GLY A 42 17.38 -7.93 8.99
C GLY A 42 17.38 -8.12 7.49
N VAL A 43 16.60 -9.10 7.04
CA VAL A 43 16.43 -9.44 5.63
C VAL A 43 14.97 -9.23 5.24
N ALA A 44 14.73 -8.50 4.14
CA ALA A 44 13.41 -8.23 3.59
C ALA A 44 13.44 -8.44 2.07
N GLY A 45 12.86 -9.55 1.61
CA GLY A 45 12.86 -9.94 0.20
C GLY A 45 14.28 -10.05 -0.38
N ALA A 46 14.56 -9.29 -1.44
CA ALA A 46 15.87 -9.26 -2.12
C ALA A 46 16.93 -8.37 -1.43
N ASN A 47 16.61 -7.79 -0.27
CA ASN A 47 17.42 -6.76 0.38
C ASN A 47 17.77 -7.14 1.82
N VAL A 48 18.88 -6.58 2.29
CA VAL A 48 19.37 -6.74 3.66
C VAL A 48 19.68 -5.38 4.27
N THR A 49 19.28 -5.19 5.52
CA THR A 49 19.63 -4.02 6.34
C THR A 49 20.72 -4.42 7.32
N ILE A 50 21.81 -3.66 7.33
CA ILE A 50 22.94 -3.83 8.25
C ILE A 50 23.23 -2.52 8.97
N GLU A 51 23.74 -2.59 10.20
CA GLU A 51 24.08 -1.44 11.02
C GLU A 51 25.55 -1.52 11.43
N THR A 52 26.32 -0.50 11.12
CA THR A 52 27.74 -0.44 11.46
C THR A 52 27.96 -0.09 12.93
N ALA A 53 29.19 -0.23 13.42
CA ALA A 53 29.53 0.02 14.83
C ALA A 53 29.20 1.45 15.32
N ASN A 54 29.15 2.44 14.43
CA ASN A 54 28.78 3.82 14.76
C ASN A 54 27.25 4.06 14.75
N GLY A 55 26.44 3.02 14.56
CA GLY A 55 24.98 3.10 14.49
C GLY A 55 24.43 3.44 13.10
N GLN A 56 25.27 3.62 12.08
CA GLN A 56 24.81 3.93 10.74
C GLN A 56 24.22 2.69 10.05
N ARG A 57 22.98 2.81 9.58
CA ARG A 57 22.24 1.76 8.87
C ARG A 57 22.38 1.86 7.36
N PHE A 58 22.48 0.71 6.71
CA PHE A 58 22.54 0.57 5.26
C PHE A 58 21.61 -0.53 4.81
N THR A 59 20.77 -0.24 3.81
CA THR A 59 19.99 -1.25 3.09
C THR A 59 20.66 -1.53 1.74
N LEU A 60 20.99 -2.79 1.48
CA LEU A 60 21.73 -3.22 0.30
C LEU A 60 21.01 -4.38 -0.40
N PRO A 61 21.05 -4.47 -1.75
CA PRO A 61 20.64 -5.69 -2.44
C PRO A 61 21.50 -6.87 -1.98
N ILE A 62 20.87 -8.00 -1.66
CA ILE A 62 21.59 -9.23 -1.29
C ILE A 62 22.55 -9.65 -2.42
N ALA A 63 22.10 -9.51 -3.66
CA ALA A 63 22.91 -9.80 -4.86
C ALA A 63 24.17 -8.91 -4.99
N SER A 64 24.26 -7.79 -4.27
CA SER A 64 25.46 -6.94 -4.24
C SER A 64 26.54 -7.44 -3.29
N LEU A 65 26.23 -8.44 -2.45
CA LEU A 65 27.14 -9.05 -1.49
C LEU A 65 27.86 -10.28 -2.07
N SER A 66 28.95 -10.67 -1.42
CA SER A 66 29.71 -11.87 -1.74
C SER A 66 28.84 -13.13 -1.65
N ALA A 67 29.18 -14.20 -2.39
CA ALA A 67 28.43 -15.45 -2.34
C ALA A 67 28.34 -16.04 -0.91
N ALA A 68 29.40 -15.88 -0.12
CA ALA A 68 29.43 -16.30 1.29
C ALA A 68 28.42 -15.52 2.15
N ASP A 69 28.33 -14.20 1.96
CA ASP A 69 27.35 -13.37 2.67
C ASP A 69 25.92 -13.65 2.23
N GLN A 70 25.70 -13.89 0.94
CA GLN A 70 24.39 -14.30 0.43
C GLN A 70 23.94 -15.63 1.07
N GLN A 71 24.86 -16.58 1.24
CA GLN A 71 24.55 -17.86 1.89
C GLN A 71 24.22 -17.69 3.37
N TYR A 72 24.98 -16.86 4.10
CA TYR A 72 24.70 -16.54 5.50
C TYR A 72 23.30 -15.94 5.69
N LEU A 73 22.89 -15.02 4.80
CA LEU A 73 21.60 -14.33 4.91
C LEU A 73 20.39 -15.23 4.66
N LYS A 74 20.55 -16.36 3.96
CA LYS A 74 19.47 -17.34 3.78
C LYS A 74 19.06 -18.03 5.09
N SER A 75 19.98 -18.14 6.03
CA SER A 75 19.74 -18.74 7.36
C SER A 75 19.51 -17.71 8.46
N ALA A 76 19.51 -16.41 8.12
CA ALA A 76 19.40 -15.37 9.11
C ALA A 76 17.96 -15.20 9.63
N PRO A 77 17.77 -14.89 10.92
CA PRO A 77 16.46 -14.58 11.46
C PRO A 77 15.88 -13.33 10.79
N ALA A 78 14.54 -13.29 10.70
CA ALA A 78 13.82 -12.13 10.19
C ALA A 78 14.15 -10.86 10.99
N ALA A 79 14.03 -9.70 10.35
CA ALA A 79 14.28 -8.41 10.98
C ALA A 79 13.53 -8.29 12.33
N PRO A 80 14.17 -7.81 13.41
CA PRO A 80 13.45 -7.41 14.61
C PRO A 80 12.51 -6.27 14.25
N ALA A 81 11.38 -6.21 14.96
CA ALA A 81 10.37 -5.17 14.75
C ALA A 81 10.99 -3.77 14.84
N ALA A 82 10.39 -2.81 14.12
CA ALA A 82 10.79 -1.40 14.18
C ALA A 82 10.91 -0.95 15.64
N SER A 83 11.91 -0.11 15.93
CA SER A 83 12.14 0.44 17.26
C SER A 83 10.85 1.01 17.84
N THR A 84 10.33 0.40 18.91
CA THR A 84 9.17 0.88 19.66
C THR A 84 9.50 2.06 20.57
N ALA A 85 10.75 2.54 20.56
CA ALA A 85 11.14 3.72 21.31
C ALA A 85 10.49 4.97 20.72
N TYR A 86 9.67 5.64 21.52
CA TYR A 86 9.08 6.95 21.22
C TYR A 86 9.34 7.90 22.39
N LYS A 87 9.20 9.20 22.14
CA LYS A 87 9.30 10.21 23.21
C LYS A 87 8.01 10.22 24.02
N PRO A 88 8.05 10.00 25.34
CA PRO A 88 6.83 9.97 26.13
C PRO A 88 6.02 11.26 26.05
N GLY A 89 4.71 11.13 25.93
CA GLY A 89 3.75 12.22 25.85
C GLY A 89 2.88 12.34 27.11
N PRO A 90 2.09 13.43 27.24
CA PRO A 90 1.24 13.66 28.40
C PRO A 90 0.14 12.59 28.60
N ASN A 91 -0.25 11.92 27.51
CA ASN A 91 -1.34 10.94 27.50
C ASN A 91 -0.89 9.50 27.76
N ASP A 92 0.41 9.22 27.89
CA ASP A 92 0.92 7.83 27.94
C ASP A 92 0.48 7.04 29.17
N LYS A 93 0.05 7.73 30.23
CA LYS A 93 -0.52 7.12 31.43
C LYS A 93 -1.93 6.56 31.20
N LEU A 94 -2.59 6.91 30.10
CA LEU A 94 -3.90 6.36 29.76
C LEU A 94 -3.74 4.90 29.33
N GLU A 95 -4.57 4.04 29.92
CA GLU A 95 -4.60 2.63 29.57
C GLU A 95 -5.28 2.39 28.21
N PRO A 96 -4.93 1.30 27.49
CA PRO A 96 -5.49 1.01 26.17
C PRO A 96 -7.02 0.97 26.14
N ALA A 97 -7.64 0.50 27.22
CA ALA A 97 -9.10 0.46 27.36
C ALA A 97 -9.74 1.85 27.21
N ALA A 98 -9.10 2.92 27.72
CA ALA A 98 -9.62 4.27 27.62
C ALA A 98 -9.62 4.79 26.17
N ILE A 99 -8.63 4.39 25.38
CA ILE A 99 -8.53 4.77 23.97
C ILE A 99 -9.45 3.90 23.10
N ASN A 100 -9.59 2.61 23.44
CA ASN A 100 -10.57 1.73 22.81
C ASN A 100 -12.01 2.19 23.03
N GLU A 101 -12.33 2.80 24.18
CA GLU A 101 -13.62 3.45 24.41
C GLU A 101 -13.86 4.60 23.43
N ALA A 102 -12.84 5.42 23.15
CA ALA A 102 -12.94 6.46 22.12
C ALA A 102 -13.08 5.86 20.71
N ALA A 103 -12.32 4.80 20.41
CA ALA A 103 -12.41 4.10 19.13
C ALA A 103 -13.77 3.42 18.93
N GLY A 104 -14.39 2.90 19.98
CA GLY A 104 -15.55 2.01 19.88
C GLY A 104 -15.20 0.60 19.41
N GLN A 105 -13.91 0.27 19.30
CA GLN A 105 -13.38 -1.01 18.85
C GLN A 105 -12.17 -1.42 19.70
N PRO A 106 -11.88 -2.72 19.85
CA PRO A 106 -10.77 -3.22 20.66
C PRO A 106 -9.43 -3.16 19.90
N LEU A 107 -9.10 -1.97 19.39
CA LEU A 107 -8.00 -1.68 18.47
C LEU A 107 -6.61 -1.70 19.14
N PHE A 108 -6.52 -1.12 20.34
CA PHE A 108 -5.27 -0.94 21.08
C PHE A 108 -5.12 -1.95 22.22
N SER A 109 -3.86 -2.26 22.55
CA SER A 109 -3.47 -3.12 23.67
C SER A 109 -2.22 -2.56 24.35
N ASP A 110 -1.67 -3.27 25.34
CA ASP A 110 -0.38 -2.88 25.94
C ASP A 110 0.78 -3.03 24.95
N THR A 111 0.64 -3.94 23.98
CA THR A 111 1.55 -4.03 22.83
C THR A 111 1.18 -2.93 21.82
N PRO A 112 2.13 -2.07 21.41
CA PRO A 112 1.88 -1.04 20.40
C PRO A 112 1.57 -1.67 19.04
N LEU A 113 0.77 -1.00 18.22
CA LEU A 113 0.35 -1.52 16.90
C LEU A 113 1.53 -1.99 16.05
N TRP A 114 2.64 -1.25 16.06
CA TRP A 114 3.85 -1.52 15.28
C TRP A 114 4.60 -2.81 15.69
N ALA A 115 4.24 -3.40 16.83
CA ALA A 115 4.74 -4.69 17.31
C ALA A 115 3.68 -5.81 17.23
N THR A 116 2.42 -5.46 16.98
CA THR A 116 1.28 -6.39 16.89
C THR A 116 1.27 -7.12 15.55
N SER A 117 0.84 -8.39 15.56
CA SER A 117 0.59 -9.16 14.34
C SER A 117 -0.57 -8.53 13.56
N ALA A 118 -0.33 -8.21 12.29
CA ALA A 118 -1.36 -7.61 11.45
C ALA A 118 -2.50 -8.60 11.18
N GLU A 119 -2.20 -9.88 10.95
CA GLU A 119 -3.21 -10.91 10.67
C GLU A 119 -4.14 -11.12 11.88
N GLU A 120 -3.58 -11.23 13.09
CA GLU A 120 -4.37 -11.42 14.32
C GLU A 120 -5.28 -10.23 14.63
N LEU A 121 -4.77 -8.99 14.44
CA LEU A 121 -5.59 -7.81 14.68
C LEU A 121 -6.65 -7.63 13.59
N ALA A 122 -6.33 -7.92 12.33
CA ALA A 122 -7.30 -7.89 11.24
C ALA A 122 -8.47 -8.84 11.51
N GLU A 123 -8.18 -10.07 11.92
CA GLU A 123 -9.20 -11.06 12.29
C GLU A 123 -10.07 -10.56 13.45
N LYS A 124 -9.43 -10.04 14.51
CA LYS A 124 -10.14 -9.48 15.67
C LYS A 124 -11.07 -8.32 15.31
N LEU A 125 -10.66 -7.48 14.36
CA LEU A 125 -11.44 -6.33 13.89
C LEU A 125 -12.36 -6.68 12.71
N GLN A 126 -12.36 -7.94 12.25
CA GLN A 126 -13.10 -8.42 11.09
C GLN A 126 -12.80 -7.62 9.81
N ILE A 127 -11.54 -7.22 9.63
CA ILE A 127 -11.06 -6.55 8.42
C ILE A 127 -10.48 -7.63 7.49
N PRO A 128 -11.08 -7.92 6.33
CA PRO A 128 -10.64 -9.01 5.48
C PRO A 128 -9.28 -8.70 4.82
N PRO A 129 -8.48 -9.74 4.50
CA PRO A 129 -7.23 -9.56 3.77
C PRO A 129 -7.50 -9.01 2.36
N GLU A 130 -6.70 -8.03 1.96
CA GLU A 130 -6.75 -7.40 0.64
C GLU A 130 -5.53 -7.80 -0.20
N SER A 131 -4.35 -7.79 0.40
CA SER A 131 -3.10 -8.08 -0.31
C SER A 131 -2.08 -8.77 0.58
N LYS A 132 -1.28 -9.64 -0.03
CA LYS A 132 -0.08 -10.23 0.55
C LYS A 132 1.01 -10.34 -0.51
N THR A 133 2.12 -9.67 -0.28
CA THR A 133 3.38 -9.74 -1.04
C THR A 133 4.44 -10.41 -0.14
N LYS A 134 5.66 -10.57 -0.65
CA LYS A 134 6.80 -11.09 0.14
C LYS A 134 7.13 -10.23 1.36
N THR A 135 6.89 -8.92 1.30
CA THR A 135 7.32 -7.98 2.35
C THR A 135 6.19 -7.14 2.92
N THR A 136 5.05 -7.05 2.25
CA THR A 136 3.92 -6.22 2.69
C THR A 136 2.62 -7.00 2.67
N SER A 137 1.68 -6.58 3.50
CA SER A 137 0.29 -7.02 3.42
C SER A 137 -0.64 -5.83 3.64
N SER A 138 -1.88 -5.96 3.20
CA SER A 138 -2.95 -5.03 3.51
C SER A 138 -4.25 -5.75 3.75
N PHE A 139 -5.12 -5.09 4.50
CA PHE A 139 -6.44 -5.54 4.89
C PHE A 139 -7.38 -4.36 4.66
N ARG A 140 -8.55 -4.59 4.08
CA ARG A 140 -9.49 -3.52 3.79
C ARG A 140 -10.92 -3.97 4.00
N SER A 141 -11.71 -3.15 4.68
CA SER A 141 -13.15 -3.33 4.81
C SER A 141 -13.87 -2.10 4.28
N TYR A 142 -14.92 -2.31 3.49
CA TYR A 142 -15.92 -1.30 3.16
C TYR A 142 -17.10 -1.54 4.09
N THR A 143 -17.26 -0.67 5.09
CA THR A 143 -17.99 -1.04 6.31
C THR A 143 -19.49 -0.78 6.22
N GLU A 144 -20.27 -1.64 6.88
CA GLU A 144 -21.72 -1.49 7.02
C GLU A 144 -22.09 -0.18 7.76
N LYS A 145 -23.29 0.34 7.51
CA LYS A 145 -23.72 1.68 7.99
C LYS A 145 -23.73 1.85 9.52
N ASP A 146 -23.85 0.76 10.26
CA ASP A 146 -23.85 0.75 11.72
C ASP A 146 -22.46 0.55 12.33
N TYR A 147 -21.46 0.20 11.52
CA TYR A 147 -20.07 0.13 11.95
C TYR A 147 -19.56 1.53 12.30
N LYS A 148 -18.91 1.64 13.46
CA LYS A 148 -18.30 2.89 13.91
C LYS A 148 -16.86 2.68 14.31
N LEU A 149 -16.05 3.69 14.00
CA LEU A 149 -14.71 3.83 14.53
C LEU A 149 -14.47 5.32 14.84
N PHE A 150 -14.11 5.62 16.08
CA PHE A 150 -14.00 6.99 16.61
C PHE A 150 -15.28 7.82 16.48
N GLY A 151 -16.43 7.24 16.86
CA GLY A 151 -17.70 7.94 16.96
C GLY A 151 -18.45 8.18 15.63
N ALA A 152 -17.79 8.01 14.48
CA ALA A 152 -18.36 8.15 13.14
C ALA A 152 -18.29 6.83 12.35
N HIS A 153 -19.03 6.74 11.24
CA HIS A 153 -19.03 5.59 10.33
C HIS A 153 -17.95 5.78 9.26
N PRO A 154 -16.85 5.00 9.28
CA PRO A 154 -15.89 5.03 8.18
C PRO A 154 -16.44 4.25 6.98
N TYR A 155 -16.52 4.87 5.82
CA TYR A 155 -16.80 4.18 4.57
C TYR A 155 -15.79 3.06 4.29
N SER A 156 -14.49 3.37 4.45
CA SER A 156 -13.40 2.41 4.26
C SER A 156 -12.47 2.39 5.46
N VAL A 157 -12.04 1.19 5.87
CA VAL A 157 -10.98 0.97 6.85
C VAL A 157 -9.90 0.13 6.17
N ALA A 158 -8.72 0.72 5.98
CA ALA A 158 -7.54 0.04 5.46
C ALA A 158 -6.45 -0.06 6.54
N MET A 159 -5.86 -1.23 6.66
CA MET A 159 -4.70 -1.49 7.50
C MET A 159 -3.54 -1.97 6.62
N TYR A 160 -2.41 -1.29 6.71
CA TYR A 160 -1.19 -1.63 5.98
C TYR A 160 -0.17 -2.26 6.93
N ALA A 161 0.51 -3.28 6.45
CA ALA A 161 1.52 -4.01 7.20
C ALA A 161 2.78 -4.26 6.38
N GLU A 162 3.91 -4.33 7.07
CA GLU A 162 5.21 -4.66 6.53
C GLU A 162 5.83 -5.77 7.40
N ASN A 163 6.32 -6.83 6.78
CA ASN A 163 6.88 -8.01 7.44
C ASN A 163 5.97 -8.59 8.54
N GLY A 164 4.65 -8.60 8.28
CA GLY A 164 3.62 -9.12 9.21
C GLY A 164 3.28 -8.21 10.39
N LYS A 165 3.89 -7.03 10.49
CA LYS A 165 3.62 -6.03 11.54
C LYS A 165 2.88 -4.83 10.97
N ILE A 166 2.02 -4.24 11.78
CA ILE A 166 1.20 -3.09 11.36
C ILE A 166 2.12 -1.89 11.13
N ALA A 167 1.94 -1.23 9.98
CA ALA A 167 2.65 -0.02 9.60
C ALA A 167 1.77 1.23 9.73
N ALA A 168 0.48 1.13 9.36
CA ALA A 168 -0.46 2.24 9.46
C ALA A 168 -1.92 1.75 9.35
N PHE A 169 -2.85 2.60 9.81
CA PHE A 169 -4.24 2.57 9.41
C PHE A 169 -4.58 3.81 8.58
N SER A 170 -5.49 3.65 7.63
CA SER A 170 -6.12 4.71 6.85
C SER A 170 -7.63 4.49 6.86
N LEU A 171 -8.36 5.39 7.51
CA LEU A 171 -9.81 5.37 7.60
C LEU A 171 -10.36 6.52 6.78
N VAL A 172 -11.41 6.26 6.00
CA VAL A 172 -12.11 7.28 5.23
C VAL A 172 -13.57 7.30 5.63
N TYR A 173 -14.06 8.48 5.98
CA TYR A 173 -15.43 8.74 6.41
C TYR A 173 -16.20 9.40 5.25
N ALA A 174 -16.89 10.53 5.48
CA ALA A 174 -17.46 11.33 4.41
C ALA A 174 -16.43 11.65 3.32
N ASN A 175 -16.75 11.34 2.07
CA ASN A 175 -15.92 11.68 0.91
C ASN A 175 -16.77 11.91 -0.34
N LYS A 176 -16.23 12.72 -1.26
CA LYS A 176 -16.90 13.17 -2.48
C LYS A 176 -17.28 12.03 -3.43
N GLY A 177 -16.44 11.00 -3.52
CA GLY A 177 -16.66 9.86 -4.40
C GLY A 177 -17.83 8.98 -3.96
N ASP A 178 -17.99 8.76 -2.66
CA ASP A 178 -18.87 7.70 -2.14
C ASP A 178 -20.20 8.20 -1.53
N LEU A 179 -20.30 9.49 -1.17
CA LEU A 179 -21.44 10.00 -0.38
C LEU A 179 -22.80 9.92 -1.09
N PHE A 180 -22.84 10.01 -2.42
CA PHE A 180 -24.09 10.22 -3.18
C PHE A 180 -24.63 8.99 -3.88
N GLN A 181 -23.98 7.83 -3.76
CA GLN A 181 -24.33 6.69 -4.62
C GLN A 181 -24.73 5.43 -3.85
N TYR A 182 -25.06 5.53 -2.56
CA TYR A 182 -25.55 4.36 -1.81
C TYR A 182 -27.04 4.05 -2.04
N GLU A 183 -27.77 4.80 -2.89
CA GLU A 183 -29.19 4.54 -3.16
C GLU A 183 -29.50 3.92 -4.54
N GLY A 184 -28.52 3.29 -5.18
CA GLY A 184 -28.76 2.38 -6.32
C GLY A 184 -29.36 3.00 -7.59
N ASP A 185 -29.49 4.33 -7.64
CA ASP A 185 -30.13 5.04 -8.75
C ASP A 185 -29.25 6.24 -9.16
N ALA A 186 -28.45 6.05 -10.20
CA ALA A 186 -27.59 7.09 -10.76
C ALA A 186 -28.38 8.29 -11.32
N SER A 187 -29.70 8.14 -11.53
CA SER A 187 -30.58 9.22 -12.00
C SER A 187 -31.01 10.20 -10.89
N LYS A 188 -30.63 9.93 -9.63
CA LYS A 188 -30.92 10.77 -8.46
C LYS A 188 -29.70 11.47 -7.87
N GLN A 189 -28.62 11.62 -8.64
CA GLN A 189 -27.53 12.47 -8.18
C GLN A 189 -28.07 13.90 -7.97
N PRO A 190 -27.92 14.48 -6.77
CA PRO A 190 -28.24 15.89 -6.58
C PRO A 190 -27.39 16.73 -7.53
N ASP A 191 -27.87 17.92 -7.89
CA ASP A 191 -27.01 18.87 -8.60
C ASP A 191 -25.74 19.15 -7.79
N ASP A 192 -24.67 19.59 -8.47
CA ASP A 192 -23.35 19.78 -7.84
C ASP A 192 -23.39 20.69 -6.60
N ASN A 193 -24.31 21.66 -6.55
CA ASN A 193 -24.41 22.58 -5.41
C ASN A 193 -25.05 21.88 -4.20
N ASP A 194 -26.09 21.08 -4.42
CA ASP A 194 -26.74 20.31 -3.37
C ASP A 194 -25.87 19.14 -2.92
N ALA A 195 -25.13 18.51 -3.83
CA ALA A 195 -24.09 17.54 -3.52
C ALA A 195 -23.01 18.18 -2.62
N ALA A 196 -22.49 19.36 -2.97
CA ALA A 196 -21.49 20.06 -2.15
C ALA A 196 -22.01 20.38 -0.74
N LYS A 197 -23.27 20.83 -0.60
CA LYS A 197 -23.87 21.11 0.73
C LYS A 197 -24.04 19.84 1.58
N LEU A 198 -24.53 18.76 0.97
CA LEU A 198 -24.71 17.48 1.64
C LEU A 198 -23.35 16.89 2.07
N LEU A 199 -22.33 17.00 1.22
CA LEU A 199 -20.97 16.62 1.53
C LEU A 199 -20.42 17.41 2.69
N LYS A 200 -20.50 18.73 2.62
CA LYS A 200 -20.07 19.59 3.72
C LYS A 200 -20.75 19.20 5.04
N LYS A 201 -22.07 18.97 5.03
CA LYS A 201 -22.81 18.56 6.23
C LYS A 201 -22.33 17.21 6.78
N ALA A 202 -22.06 16.24 5.91
CA ALA A 202 -21.53 14.95 6.31
C ALA A 202 -20.11 15.07 6.89
N MET A 203 -19.24 15.83 6.23
CA MET A 203 -17.88 16.10 6.70
C MET A 203 -17.87 16.83 8.06
N ASP A 204 -18.65 17.91 8.21
CA ASP A 204 -18.74 18.66 9.46
C ASP A 204 -19.21 17.76 10.61
N LYS A 205 -20.17 16.85 10.35
CA LYS A 205 -20.65 15.86 11.32
C LYS A 205 -19.54 14.88 11.72
N ASP A 206 -18.81 14.33 10.75
CA ASP A 206 -17.76 13.33 11.03
C ASP A 206 -16.57 13.97 11.75
N VAL A 207 -16.11 15.16 11.31
CA VAL A 207 -15.05 15.91 11.99
C VAL A 207 -15.45 16.19 13.44
N ALA A 208 -16.67 16.65 13.68
CA ALA A 208 -17.16 16.92 15.03
C ALA A 208 -17.17 15.66 15.90
N ALA A 209 -17.76 14.56 15.41
CA ALA A 209 -17.86 13.30 16.14
C ALA A 209 -16.48 12.71 16.49
N ILE A 210 -15.56 12.67 15.52
CA ILE A 210 -14.21 12.12 15.70
C ILE A 210 -13.40 13.01 16.65
N SER A 211 -13.45 14.34 16.44
CA SER A 211 -12.72 15.30 17.29
C SER A 211 -13.22 15.24 18.73
N GLU A 212 -14.54 15.12 18.95
CA GLU A 212 -15.13 14.97 20.28
C GLU A 212 -14.66 13.65 20.94
N ALA A 213 -14.76 12.53 20.23
CA ALA A 213 -14.37 11.21 20.73
C ALA A 213 -12.89 11.19 21.18
N LEU A 214 -12.00 11.74 20.36
CA LEU A 214 -10.56 11.80 20.65
C LEU A 214 -10.24 12.81 21.75
N THR A 215 -10.79 14.04 21.66
CA THR A 215 -10.50 15.12 22.62
C THR A 215 -10.96 14.78 24.03
N LYS A 216 -12.08 14.06 24.17
CA LYS A 216 -12.60 13.62 25.47
C LYS A 216 -11.60 12.75 26.25
N LYS A 217 -10.73 12.01 25.56
CA LYS A 217 -9.72 11.13 26.19
C LYS A 217 -8.31 11.71 26.14
N LEU A 218 -7.92 12.31 25.02
CA LEU A 218 -6.54 12.70 24.72
C LEU A 218 -6.28 14.21 24.89
N GLY A 219 -7.30 14.99 25.25
CA GLY A 219 -7.21 16.44 25.35
C GLY A 219 -7.21 17.15 23.99
N ALA A 220 -6.93 18.44 23.99
CA ALA A 220 -6.98 19.26 22.78
C ALA A 220 -5.96 18.79 21.72
N PRO A 221 -6.34 18.74 20.43
CA PRO A 221 -5.43 18.36 19.37
C PRO A 221 -4.35 19.41 19.13
N LYS A 222 -3.21 18.96 18.62
CA LYS A 222 -2.26 19.82 17.92
C LYS A 222 -2.75 20.03 16.49
N LYS A 223 -2.91 21.29 16.07
CA LYS A 223 -3.23 21.63 14.68
C LYS A 223 -1.94 21.80 13.89
N GLU A 224 -1.76 21.01 12.84
CA GLU A 224 -0.56 21.05 12.01
C GLU A 224 -0.91 20.87 10.53
N ARG A 225 0.11 21.00 9.67
CA ARG A 225 0.01 20.66 8.25
C ARG A 225 0.93 19.50 7.92
N PHE A 226 0.37 18.44 7.37
CA PHE A 226 1.06 17.20 7.00
C PHE A 226 1.13 17.04 5.50
N GLY A 227 2.13 16.30 5.01
CA GLY A 227 2.29 15.98 3.59
C GLY A 227 3.10 17.01 2.79
N GLU A 228 3.38 16.66 1.54
CA GLU A 228 4.20 17.45 0.62
C GLU A 228 3.36 18.07 -0.50
N LYS A 229 3.51 19.37 -0.73
CA LYS A 229 2.93 20.16 -1.84
C LYS A 229 1.43 19.88 -2.05
N ALA A 230 1.04 19.24 -3.16
CA ALA A 230 -0.36 19.01 -3.54
C ALA A 230 -1.10 18.09 -2.57
N GLY A 231 -0.39 17.22 -1.84
CA GLY A 231 -0.96 16.37 -0.78
C GLY A 231 -0.89 17.00 0.61
N ARG A 232 -0.56 18.30 0.73
CA ARG A 232 -0.43 18.96 2.02
C ARG A 232 -1.79 19.29 2.61
N MET A 233 -2.11 18.73 3.77
CA MET A 233 -3.42 18.86 4.41
C MET A 233 -3.30 19.45 5.80
N ASN A 234 -4.31 20.24 6.19
CA ASN A 234 -4.48 20.60 7.60
C ASN A 234 -4.95 19.36 8.36
N MET A 235 -4.34 19.09 9.51
CA MET A 235 -4.72 17.96 10.34
C MET A 235 -4.80 18.35 11.81
N GLN A 236 -5.69 17.66 12.51
CA GLN A 236 -5.73 17.60 13.96
C GLN A 236 -5.01 16.33 14.41
N ARG A 237 -4.03 16.49 15.31
CA ARG A 237 -3.18 15.40 15.79
C ARG A 237 -3.38 15.17 17.29
N TRP A 238 -3.56 13.91 17.66
CA TRP A 238 -3.47 13.44 19.04
C TRP A 238 -2.42 12.34 19.14
N ASP A 239 -1.60 12.40 20.19
CA ASP A 239 -0.56 11.42 20.44
C ASP A 239 -0.86 10.59 21.69
N TRP A 240 -0.55 9.30 21.61
CA TRP A 240 -0.68 8.36 22.72
C TRP A 240 0.25 7.15 22.55
N ARG A 241 1.15 6.92 23.51
CA ARG A 241 2.03 5.74 23.57
C ARG A 241 2.73 5.42 22.24
N GLY A 242 3.29 6.45 21.60
CA GLY A 242 4.00 6.33 20.32
C GLY A 242 3.11 6.26 19.08
N HIS A 243 1.79 6.31 19.23
CA HIS A 243 0.81 6.45 18.15
C HIS A 243 0.44 7.91 17.95
N SER A 244 0.23 8.29 16.70
CA SER A 244 -0.40 9.56 16.29
C SER A 244 -1.67 9.25 15.53
N LEU A 245 -2.77 9.84 15.99
CA LEU A 245 -4.07 9.84 15.31
C LEU A 245 -4.18 11.18 14.58
N LEU A 246 -4.18 11.13 13.25
CA LEU A 246 -4.15 12.30 12.37
C LEU A 246 -5.49 12.42 11.64
N LEU A 247 -6.34 13.33 12.10
CA LEU A 247 -7.62 13.63 11.46
C LEU A 247 -7.41 14.71 10.40
N ALA A 248 -7.63 14.34 9.15
CA ALA A 248 -7.58 15.23 8.00
C ALA A 248 -8.99 15.67 7.59
N GLU A 249 -9.09 16.96 7.25
CA GLU A 249 -10.25 17.55 6.59
C GLU A 249 -9.74 18.19 5.29
N ALA A 250 -9.93 17.49 4.18
CA ALA A 250 -9.68 18.04 2.85
C ALA A 250 -10.97 18.72 2.39
N GLU A 251 -11.00 20.05 2.43
CA GLU A 251 -12.19 20.86 2.17
C GLU A 251 -12.89 20.46 0.86
N GLY A 252 -14.17 20.08 0.95
CA GLY A 252 -14.97 19.67 -0.21
C GLY A 252 -14.60 18.30 -0.80
N GLU A 253 -13.66 17.58 -0.20
CA GLU A 253 -13.11 16.34 -0.77
C GLU A 253 -13.37 15.15 0.15
N TYR A 254 -12.80 15.13 1.35
CA TYR A 254 -13.01 14.04 2.30
C TYR A 254 -12.61 14.34 3.75
N VAL A 255 -13.11 13.51 4.67
CA VAL A 255 -12.65 13.38 6.06
C VAL A 255 -11.98 12.02 6.21
N GLY A 256 -10.75 12.02 6.71
CA GLY A 256 -9.97 10.79 6.90
C GLY A 256 -9.21 10.80 8.22
N LEU A 257 -9.01 9.63 8.81
CA LEU A 257 -8.19 9.45 10.00
C LEU A 257 -7.07 8.47 9.70
N GLN A 258 -5.82 8.89 9.94
CA GLN A 258 -4.67 7.98 9.88
C GLN A 258 -4.19 7.64 11.28
N ILE A 259 -3.78 6.39 11.49
CA ILE A 259 -3.08 5.96 12.70
C ILE A 259 -1.69 5.54 12.30
N VAL A 260 -0.70 6.30 12.75
CA VAL A 260 0.71 6.19 12.35
C VAL A 260 1.62 6.31 13.56
N THR A 261 2.91 6.04 13.39
CA THR A 261 3.89 6.30 14.46
C THR A 261 4.04 7.80 14.71
N THR A 262 4.31 8.17 15.96
CA THR A 262 4.73 9.54 16.31
C THR A 262 5.97 9.99 15.56
N ALA A 263 6.91 9.08 15.27
CA ALA A 263 8.09 9.38 14.47
C ALA A 263 7.75 9.77 13.03
N PHE A 264 6.84 9.04 12.37
CA PHE A 264 6.35 9.41 11.03
C PHE A 264 5.63 10.75 11.06
N ALA A 265 4.81 10.98 12.10
CA ALA A 265 4.09 12.23 12.23
C ALA A 265 5.04 13.42 12.47
N ASP A 266 6.05 13.27 13.34
CA ASP A 266 7.08 14.28 13.59
C ASP A 266 7.92 14.60 12.34
N ALA A 267 8.10 13.62 11.45
CA ALA A 267 8.73 13.81 10.15
C ALA A 267 7.84 14.53 9.12
N GLY A 268 6.61 14.92 9.49
CA GLY A 268 5.64 15.56 8.60
C GLY A 268 5.05 14.62 7.54
N GLY A 269 5.05 13.32 7.82
CA GLY A 269 4.63 12.27 6.89
C GLY A 269 5.71 11.81 5.91
N LYS A 270 6.97 12.23 6.12
CA LYS A 270 8.10 11.80 5.30
C LYS A 270 8.58 10.42 5.75
N VAL A 271 8.61 9.47 4.82
CA VAL A 271 9.30 8.20 5.01
C VAL A 271 10.79 8.36 4.67
N GLU A 272 11.63 7.55 5.32
CA GLU A 272 13.05 7.44 4.97
C GLU A 272 13.23 7.10 3.48
N GLU A 273 14.30 7.61 2.90
CA GLU A 273 14.61 7.35 1.50
C GLU A 273 15.14 5.92 1.34
N THR A 274 14.54 5.17 0.40
CA THR A 274 15.12 3.89 -0.03
C THR A 274 15.93 4.11 -1.30
N ALA A 275 17.21 3.78 -1.25
CA ALA A 275 18.12 3.97 -2.38
C ALA A 275 17.61 3.28 -3.65
N ASP A 276 17.71 3.95 -4.80
CA ASP A 276 17.14 3.48 -6.07
C ASP A 276 17.56 2.05 -6.45
N LYS A 277 18.84 1.71 -6.22
CA LYS A 277 19.40 0.37 -6.46
C LYS A 277 18.68 -0.76 -5.69
N VAL A 278 18.16 -0.46 -4.49
CA VAL A 278 17.45 -1.42 -3.62
C VAL A 278 16.09 -1.75 -4.21
N ILE A 279 15.41 -0.74 -4.74
CA ILE A 279 14.09 -0.91 -5.35
C ILE A 279 14.22 -1.57 -6.73
N ARG A 280 15.18 -1.14 -7.57
CA ARG A 280 15.47 -1.81 -8.85
C ARG A 280 15.76 -3.29 -8.67
N ALA A 281 16.59 -3.66 -7.68
CA ALA A 281 16.89 -5.05 -7.38
C ALA A 281 15.63 -5.82 -6.95
N ARG A 282 14.78 -5.22 -6.11
CA ARG A 282 13.52 -5.83 -5.67
C ARG A 282 12.56 -6.10 -6.84
N VAL A 283 12.30 -5.10 -7.69
CA VAL A 283 11.35 -5.27 -8.79
C VAL A 283 11.87 -6.24 -9.86
N LEU A 284 13.18 -6.24 -10.12
CA LEU A 284 13.80 -7.23 -11.02
C LEU A 284 13.71 -8.65 -10.45
N ALA A 285 13.87 -8.82 -9.14
CA ALA A 285 13.70 -10.12 -8.47
C ALA A 285 12.25 -10.62 -8.48
N ASN A 286 11.31 -9.74 -8.81
CA ASN A 286 9.89 -10.07 -8.95
C ASN A 286 9.50 -10.30 -10.42
N LEU A 287 10.43 -10.19 -11.37
CA LEU A 287 10.19 -10.54 -12.77
C LEU A 287 10.29 -12.05 -12.99
N GLU A 288 9.18 -12.67 -13.32
CA GLU A 288 9.07 -14.09 -13.63
C GLU A 288 9.27 -14.32 -15.13
N LYS A 289 10.23 -15.19 -15.47
CA LYS A 289 10.41 -15.72 -16.82
C LYS A 289 9.99 -17.17 -16.83
N ARG A 290 8.83 -17.47 -17.40
CA ARG A 290 8.22 -18.80 -17.36
C ARG A 290 8.63 -19.64 -18.59
N PRO A 291 8.68 -20.99 -18.49
CA PRO A 291 9.13 -21.84 -19.59
C PRO A 291 8.34 -21.72 -20.90
N ASN A 292 7.10 -21.24 -20.84
CA ASN A 292 6.24 -20.99 -22.00
C ASN A 292 6.51 -19.65 -22.72
N GLY A 293 7.51 -18.89 -22.27
CA GLY A 293 7.85 -17.59 -22.84
C GLY A 293 7.11 -16.40 -22.21
N ASP A 294 6.28 -16.62 -21.19
CA ASP A 294 5.68 -15.52 -20.44
C ASP A 294 6.76 -14.75 -19.67
N ILE A 295 6.65 -13.43 -19.70
CA ILE A 295 7.40 -12.50 -18.86
C ILE A 295 6.37 -11.73 -18.04
N VAL A 296 6.38 -11.93 -16.71
CA VAL A 296 5.35 -11.39 -15.81
C VAL A 296 5.98 -10.72 -14.59
N VAL A 297 5.52 -9.52 -14.26
CA VAL A 297 5.82 -8.80 -13.03
C VAL A 297 4.96 -9.38 -11.91
N GLY A 298 5.58 -10.14 -11.01
CA GLY A 298 4.95 -10.68 -9.83
C GLY A 298 5.03 -9.75 -8.61
N ASP A 299 4.47 -10.22 -7.49
CA ASP A 299 4.59 -9.59 -6.16
C ASP A 299 4.11 -8.12 -6.11
N LEU A 300 3.17 -7.76 -7.00
CA LEU A 300 2.49 -6.47 -7.02
C LEU A 300 1.47 -6.40 -5.88
N PRO A 301 1.45 -5.33 -5.06
CA PRO A 301 0.41 -5.15 -4.07
C PRO A 301 -0.95 -5.01 -4.77
N MET A 302 -1.98 -5.54 -4.13
CA MET A 302 -3.36 -5.33 -4.50
C MET A 302 -3.88 -4.14 -3.69
N VAL A 303 -4.66 -3.30 -4.35
CA VAL A 303 -5.45 -2.24 -3.74
C VAL A 303 -6.83 -2.43 -4.35
N ASP A 304 -7.75 -2.92 -3.53
CA ASP A 304 -9.13 -3.12 -3.95
C ASP A 304 -9.81 -1.76 -3.95
N GLN A 305 -10.20 -1.29 -5.14
CA GLN A 305 -10.86 -0.01 -5.31
C GLN A 305 -12.23 0.05 -4.61
N GLY A 306 -12.75 -1.09 -4.18
CA GLY A 306 -14.08 -1.21 -3.62
C GLY A 306 -15.16 -1.10 -4.66
N PRO A 307 -16.38 -0.80 -4.24
CA PRO A 307 -17.50 -0.90 -5.15
C PRO A 307 -17.49 0.18 -6.27
N LYS A 308 -16.68 1.26 -6.21
CA LYS A 308 -16.88 2.44 -7.09
C LYS A 308 -15.65 3.28 -7.42
N GLY A 309 -15.68 3.91 -8.61
CA GLY A 309 -15.05 5.19 -8.98
C GLY A 309 -13.53 5.38 -8.91
N TYR A 310 -12.81 4.51 -8.22
CA TYR A 310 -11.41 4.70 -7.82
C TYR A 310 -10.41 3.82 -8.57
N CYS A 311 -10.77 3.29 -9.74
CA CYS A 311 -9.88 2.47 -10.56
C CYS A 311 -8.51 3.14 -10.81
N VAL A 312 -8.53 4.45 -11.08
CA VAL A 312 -7.33 5.26 -11.33
C VAL A 312 -6.45 5.40 -10.08
N PRO A 313 -6.92 5.95 -8.96
CA PRO A 313 -6.08 6.05 -7.77
C PRO A 313 -5.71 4.67 -7.18
N ALA A 314 -6.55 3.64 -7.27
CA ALA A 314 -6.18 2.28 -6.85
C ALA A 314 -5.02 1.74 -7.67
N THR A 315 -5.13 1.82 -9.00
CA THR A 315 -4.09 1.36 -9.94
C THR A 315 -2.78 2.15 -9.76
N ALA A 316 -2.87 3.47 -9.58
CA ALA A 316 -1.72 4.32 -9.31
C ALA A 316 -1.06 3.98 -7.97
N GLU A 317 -1.84 3.75 -6.90
CA GLU A 317 -1.33 3.33 -5.59
C GLU A 317 -0.52 2.03 -5.73
N ARG A 318 -1.05 1.04 -6.47
CA ARG A 318 -0.37 -0.24 -6.70
C ARG A 318 0.99 -0.03 -7.37
N ALA A 319 1.04 0.74 -8.46
CA ALA A 319 2.27 1.04 -9.19
C ALA A 319 3.29 1.81 -8.32
N MET A 320 2.82 2.81 -7.56
CA MET A 320 3.65 3.62 -6.67
C MET A 320 4.25 2.80 -5.52
N ARG A 321 3.41 2.06 -4.78
CA ARG A 321 3.85 1.24 -3.64
C ARG A 321 4.83 0.16 -4.07
N TYR A 322 4.58 -0.46 -5.22
CA TYR A 322 5.50 -1.43 -5.81
C TYR A 322 6.90 -0.86 -6.05
N LEU A 323 6.98 0.42 -6.43
CA LEU A 323 8.22 1.17 -6.64
C LEU A 323 8.72 1.92 -5.39
N GLY A 324 8.15 1.64 -4.22
CA GLY A 324 8.59 2.20 -2.94
C GLY A 324 8.19 3.67 -2.73
N VAL A 325 7.21 4.16 -3.48
CA VAL A 325 6.58 5.47 -3.23
C VAL A 325 5.35 5.23 -2.34
N PRO A 326 5.31 5.78 -1.11
CA PRO A 326 4.12 5.71 -0.29
C PRO A 326 2.94 6.35 -1.01
N ALA A 327 1.80 5.67 -0.96
CA ALA A 327 0.57 6.13 -1.60
C ALA A 327 -0.63 5.57 -0.83
N ASP A 328 -1.74 6.29 -0.91
CA ASP A 328 -3.05 5.90 -0.41
C ASP A 328 -4.10 6.40 -1.40
N MET A 329 -4.96 5.50 -1.85
CA MET A 329 -5.95 5.71 -2.90
C MET A 329 -6.80 6.96 -2.70
N TYR A 330 -7.19 7.30 -1.47
CA TYR A 330 -8.06 8.46 -1.21
C TYR A 330 -7.27 9.77 -1.18
N ILE A 331 -6.02 9.74 -0.74
CA ILE A 331 -5.10 10.88 -0.92
C ILE A 331 -4.85 11.12 -2.41
N LEU A 332 -4.66 10.04 -3.18
CA LEU A 332 -4.46 10.10 -4.62
C LEU A 332 -5.71 10.59 -5.37
N ALA A 333 -6.90 10.20 -4.94
CA ALA A 333 -8.16 10.67 -5.51
C ALA A 333 -8.31 12.19 -5.38
N ASN A 334 -8.00 12.73 -4.20
CA ASN A 334 -7.99 14.18 -3.97
C ASN A 334 -6.97 14.87 -4.92
N ALA A 335 -5.75 14.32 -5.01
CA ALA A 335 -4.73 14.87 -5.92
C ALA A 335 -5.14 14.79 -7.41
N GLY A 336 -5.90 13.77 -7.79
CA GLY A 336 -6.43 13.58 -9.14
C GLY A 336 -7.72 14.34 -9.44
N GLN A 337 -8.21 15.15 -8.49
CA GLN A 337 -9.46 15.92 -8.62
C GLN A 337 -10.65 15.05 -9.02
N SER A 338 -10.75 13.84 -8.46
CA SER A 338 -11.86 12.90 -8.76
C SER A 338 -13.22 13.57 -8.61
N GLY A 339 -14.19 13.30 -9.49
CA GLY A 339 -15.52 13.92 -9.44
C GLY A 339 -16.49 13.31 -8.42
N PHE A 340 -17.67 13.91 -8.26
CA PHE A 340 -18.79 13.26 -7.56
C PHE A 340 -19.17 11.97 -8.31
N GLY A 341 -19.22 10.84 -7.62
CA GLY A 341 -19.48 9.54 -8.25
C GLY A 341 -18.27 8.85 -8.90
N GLY A 342 -17.07 9.42 -8.76
CA GLY A 342 -15.82 8.85 -9.26
C GLY A 342 -15.37 9.44 -10.60
N GLY A 343 -14.44 8.74 -11.26
CA GLY A 343 -13.80 9.22 -12.48
C GLY A 343 -12.65 10.16 -12.16
N THR A 344 -11.46 9.82 -12.62
CA THR A 344 -10.21 10.56 -12.39
C THR A 344 -9.42 10.55 -13.67
N SER A 345 -8.81 11.68 -14.03
CA SER A 345 -7.83 11.68 -15.14
C SER A 345 -6.50 11.16 -14.61
N VAL A 346 -5.93 10.15 -15.30
CA VAL A 346 -4.60 9.62 -14.94
C VAL A 346 -3.54 10.71 -15.07
N ASP A 347 -3.62 11.55 -16.11
CA ASP A 347 -2.74 12.70 -16.30
C ASP A 347 -2.78 13.66 -15.10
N VAL A 348 -3.98 14.12 -14.74
CA VAL A 348 -4.17 15.08 -13.63
C VAL A 348 -3.64 14.50 -12.33
N LEU A 349 -3.92 13.22 -12.07
CA LEU A 349 -3.39 12.52 -10.90
C LEU A 349 -1.86 12.54 -10.92
N LEU A 350 -1.22 11.99 -11.95
CA LEU A 350 0.24 11.85 -12.02
C LEU A 350 0.97 13.19 -12.00
N GLU A 351 0.41 14.22 -12.63
CA GLU A 351 0.93 15.59 -12.55
C GLU A 351 0.84 16.14 -11.13
N GLY A 352 -0.31 15.98 -10.47
CA GLY A 352 -0.55 16.43 -9.10
C GLY A 352 0.39 15.79 -8.09
N ILE A 353 0.66 14.49 -8.23
CA ILE A 353 1.58 13.74 -7.33
C ILE A 353 3.02 13.68 -7.81
N GLY A 354 3.31 14.23 -8.99
CA GLY A 354 4.64 14.19 -9.61
C GLY A 354 5.78 14.64 -8.69
N PRO A 355 5.63 15.68 -7.85
CA PRO A 355 6.66 16.03 -6.87
C PRO A 355 6.97 14.93 -5.84
N GLN A 356 5.98 14.15 -5.41
CA GLN A 356 6.16 13.05 -4.45
C GLN A 356 6.83 11.84 -5.12
N ILE A 357 6.47 11.55 -6.38
CA ILE A 357 7.17 10.54 -7.19
C ILE A 357 8.66 10.92 -7.32
N ARG A 358 8.94 12.17 -7.72
CA ARG A 358 10.31 12.64 -7.93
C ARG A 358 11.13 12.75 -6.64
N SER A 359 10.52 13.07 -5.50
CA SER A 359 11.23 13.13 -4.21
C SER A 359 11.71 11.75 -3.74
N LYS A 360 11.20 10.67 -4.34
CA LYS A 360 11.66 9.28 -4.14
C LYS A 360 12.52 8.75 -5.29
N HIS A 361 13.09 9.64 -6.10
CA HIS A 361 13.92 9.30 -7.25
C HIS A 361 13.19 8.35 -8.23
N ARG A 362 11.90 8.60 -8.43
CA ARG A 362 11.08 7.96 -9.46
C ARG A 362 10.72 8.96 -10.54
N SER A 363 10.28 8.43 -11.66
CA SER A 363 9.74 9.17 -12.79
C SER A 363 8.29 8.74 -13.03
N PHE A 364 7.57 9.52 -13.81
CA PHE A 364 6.38 9.05 -14.49
C PHE A 364 6.42 9.50 -15.94
N ASP A 365 5.83 8.70 -16.82
CA ASP A 365 5.80 8.93 -18.27
C ASP A 365 4.46 8.44 -18.83
N SER A 366 4.10 8.92 -20.01
CA SER A 366 2.89 8.52 -20.72
C SER A 366 3.12 8.46 -22.22
N TRP A 367 2.33 7.63 -22.90
CA TRP A 367 2.30 7.63 -24.36
C TRP A 367 0.92 7.27 -24.88
N GLY A 368 0.62 7.79 -26.07
CA GLY A 368 -0.55 7.46 -26.85
C GLY A 368 -0.22 6.59 -28.05
N GLY A 369 -1.18 5.75 -28.47
CA GLY A 369 -1.11 4.98 -29.71
C GLY A 369 -1.56 3.53 -29.56
N GLU A 370 -1.40 2.75 -30.62
CA GLU A 370 -1.75 1.32 -30.63
C GLU A 370 -0.96 0.55 -29.55
N LEU A 371 -1.61 -0.46 -28.96
CA LEU A 371 -1.00 -1.39 -28.02
C LEU A 371 0.02 -2.27 -28.74
N LYS A 372 1.30 -2.12 -28.38
CA LYS A 372 2.41 -2.87 -28.97
C LYS A 372 3.30 -3.49 -27.90
N LEU A 373 3.55 -4.79 -28.02
CA LEU A 373 4.43 -5.52 -27.09
C LEU A 373 5.83 -4.90 -26.99
N LYS A 374 6.37 -4.35 -28.09
CA LYS A 374 7.69 -3.70 -28.09
C LYS A 374 7.76 -2.49 -27.15
N ASP A 375 6.65 -1.77 -26.98
CA ASP A 375 6.59 -0.57 -26.16
C ASP A 375 6.35 -0.95 -24.70
N LEU A 376 5.54 -1.98 -24.45
CA LEU A 376 5.35 -2.58 -23.13
C LEU A 376 6.64 -3.22 -22.58
N ALA A 377 7.39 -3.95 -23.42
CA ALA A 377 8.63 -4.64 -23.03
C ALA A 377 9.70 -3.69 -22.48
N LYS A 378 9.75 -2.42 -22.92
CA LYS A 378 10.68 -1.40 -22.41
C LYS A 378 10.57 -1.19 -20.89
N TYR A 379 9.40 -1.48 -20.33
CA TYR A 379 9.07 -1.32 -18.91
C TYR A 379 8.97 -2.68 -18.21
N ILE A 380 8.23 -3.63 -18.78
CA ILE A 380 8.00 -4.96 -18.19
C ILE A 380 9.32 -5.72 -17.99
N ASP A 381 10.26 -5.67 -18.94
CA ASP A 381 11.56 -6.33 -18.79
C ASP A 381 12.43 -5.76 -17.65
N LYS A 382 12.06 -4.57 -17.14
CA LYS A 382 12.68 -3.92 -15.98
C LYS A 382 11.89 -4.15 -14.69
N GLY A 383 10.87 -5.00 -14.73
CA GLY A 383 9.95 -5.25 -13.63
C GLY A 383 8.92 -4.15 -13.42
N VAL A 384 8.75 -3.20 -14.35
CA VAL A 384 7.84 -2.05 -14.16
C VAL A 384 6.49 -2.31 -14.84
N PRO A 385 5.36 -2.34 -14.12
CA PRO A 385 4.04 -2.50 -14.72
C PRO A 385 3.62 -1.22 -15.47
N VAL A 386 2.71 -1.37 -16.43
CA VAL A 386 2.18 -0.26 -17.25
C VAL A 386 0.71 -0.07 -16.91
N MET A 387 0.29 1.14 -16.57
CA MET A 387 -1.13 1.49 -16.48
C MET A 387 -1.72 1.60 -17.88
N TRP A 388 -2.84 0.91 -18.12
CA TRP A 388 -3.51 0.85 -19.40
C TRP A 388 -4.97 1.28 -19.26
N CYS A 389 -5.33 2.36 -19.96
CA CYS A 389 -6.72 2.82 -20.05
C CYS A 389 -7.47 2.01 -21.11
N LEU A 390 -8.62 1.46 -20.74
CA LEU A 390 -9.45 0.60 -21.58
C LEU A 390 -10.95 0.81 -21.31
N TYR A 391 -11.78 0.17 -22.13
CA TYR A 391 -13.21 0.02 -21.91
C TYR A 391 -13.49 -1.40 -21.40
N SER A 392 -13.74 -1.54 -20.09
CA SER A 392 -13.88 -2.84 -19.40
C SER A 392 -15.31 -3.39 -19.56
N THR A 393 -15.69 -3.72 -20.79
CA THR A 393 -17.03 -4.27 -21.08
C THR A 393 -17.22 -5.67 -20.51
N ASP A 394 -18.46 -6.10 -20.28
CA ASP A 394 -18.76 -7.47 -19.84
C ASP A 394 -18.14 -8.50 -20.77
N LYS A 395 -18.27 -8.29 -22.09
CA LYS A 395 -17.72 -9.18 -23.11
C LYS A 395 -16.19 -9.22 -23.10
N PHE A 396 -15.53 -8.09 -22.84
CA PHE A 396 -14.08 -8.08 -22.64
C PHE A 396 -13.68 -8.93 -21.44
N ASN A 397 -14.38 -8.78 -20.31
CA ASN A 397 -14.13 -9.55 -19.11
C ASN A 397 -14.36 -11.05 -19.35
N GLU A 398 -15.45 -11.44 -20.02
CA GLU A 398 -15.73 -12.82 -20.42
C GLU A 398 -14.60 -13.43 -21.27
N VAL A 399 -14.11 -12.69 -22.27
CA VAL A 399 -13.01 -13.14 -23.14
C VAL A 399 -11.71 -13.31 -22.36
N ALA A 400 -11.33 -12.30 -21.56
CA ALA A 400 -10.13 -12.35 -20.75
C ALA A 400 -10.18 -13.48 -19.71
N ASP A 401 -11.31 -13.68 -19.04
CA ASP A 401 -11.50 -14.74 -18.06
C ASP A 401 -11.43 -16.11 -18.74
N LYS A 402 -12.08 -16.27 -19.91
CA LYS A 402 -12.00 -17.50 -20.70
C LYS A 402 -10.56 -17.82 -21.11
N HIS A 403 -9.83 -16.85 -21.66
CA HIS A 403 -8.43 -17.04 -22.05
C HIS A 403 -7.59 -17.44 -20.84
N THR A 404 -7.76 -16.75 -19.72
CA THR A 404 -7.05 -17.03 -18.46
C THR A 404 -7.31 -18.45 -17.97
N GLN A 405 -8.56 -18.93 -18.00
CA GLN A 405 -8.89 -20.28 -17.56
C GLN A 405 -8.36 -21.34 -18.53
N GLU A 406 -8.53 -21.14 -19.84
CA GLU A 406 -8.05 -22.09 -20.86
C GLU A 406 -6.53 -22.22 -20.85
N ARG A 407 -5.79 -21.12 -20.64
CA ARG A 407 -4.32 -21.11 -20.53
C ARG A 407 -3.79 -22.06 -19.46
N LYS A 408 -4.51 -22.26 -18.35
CA LYS A 408 -4.09 -23.16 -17.26
C LYS A 408 -3.96 -24.62 -17.72
N ALA A 409 -4.67 -25.02 -18.77
CA ALA A 409 -4.66 -26.38 -19.31
C ALA A 409 -3.76 -26.55 -20.54
N VAL A 410 -3.05 -25.50 -20.98
CA VAL A 410 -2.22 -25.54 -22.19
C VAL A 410 -0.94 -26.35 -21.96
N THR A 411 -0.81 -27.43 -22.71
CA THR A 411 0.43 -28.24 -22.77
C THR A 411 1.18 -28.06 -24.09
N ASN A 412 0.52 -27.55 -25.13
CA ASN A 412 1.13 -27.26 -26.43
C ASN A 412 0.88 -25.78 -26.83
N TRP A 413 1.91 -24.96 -26.61
CA TRP A 413 1.86 -23.52 -26.86
C TRP A 413 1.79 -23.16 -28.35
N THR A 414 2.28 -24.02 -29.25
CA THR A 414 2.14 -23.83 -30.69
C THR A 414 0.69 -23.96 -31.13
N THR A 415 -0.02 -24.97 -30.62
CA THR A 415 -1.46 -25.13 -30.87
C THR A 415 -2.27 -24.00 -30.24
N TRP A 416 -1.91 -23.59 -29.02
CA TRP A 416 -2.54 -22.46 -28.35
C TRP A 416 -2.42 -21.16 -29.14
N LYS A 417 -1.22 -20.84 -29.65
CA LYS A 417 -0.99 -19.67 -30.52
C LYS A 417 -1.94 -19.65 -31.71
N VAL A 418 -2.10 -20.78 -32.42
CA VAL A 418 -3.03 -20.86 -33.57
C VAL A 418 -4.47 -20.60 -33.14
N LYS A 419 -4.88 -21.17 -31.99
CA LYS A 419 -6.23 -20.97 -31.43
C LYS A 419 -6.49 -19.49 -31.11
N VAL A 420 -5.60 -18.84 -30.36
CA VAL A 420 -5.77 -17.45 -29.93
C VAL A 420 -5.74 -16.49 -31.11
N LEU A 421 -4.86 -16.71 -32.09
CA LEU A 421 -4.85 -15.88 -33.31
C LEU A 421 -6.16 -15.97 -34.08
N LYS A 422 -6.78 -17.16 -34.14
CA LYS A 422 -8.10 -17.34 -34.74
C LYS A 422 -9.19 -16.64 -33.92
N GLN A 423 -9.20 -16.82 -32.60
CA GLN A 423 -10.16 -16.14 -31.70
C GLN A 423 -10.08 -14.62 -31.83
N ALA A 424 -8.86 -14.08 -31.92
CA ALA A 424 -8.62 -12.66 -32.10
C ALA A 424 -9.13 -12.13 -33.45
N ALA A 425 -8.95 -12.90 -34.53
CA ALA A 425 -9.47 -12.55 -35.85
C ALA A 425 -11.02 -12.56 -35.90
N ASP A 426 -11.64 -13.50 -35.18
CA ASP A 426 -13.10 -13.65 -35.07
C ASP A 426 -13.70 -12.76 -33.97
N SER A 427 -12.89 -11.91 -33.32
CA SER A 427 -13.31 -11.11 -32.17
C SER A 427 -14.40 -10.10 -32.53
N THR A 428 -15.35 -9.96 -31.62
CA THR A 428 -16.49 -9.01 -31.69
C THR A 428 -16.51 -8.09 -30.47
N LEU A 429 -15.34 -7.85 -29.86
CA LEU A 429 -15.18 -6.86 -28.79
C LEU A 429 -15.31 -5.44 -29.33
N GLU A 430 -16.03 -4.59 -28.62
CA GLU A 430 -16.30 -3.20 -29.00
C GLU A 430 -16.08 -2.28 -27.81
N LYS A 431 -15.85 -1.00 -28.11
CA LYS A 431 -15.67 0.04 -27.09
C LYS A 431 -17.05 0.45 -26.57
N ASP A 432 -17.16 0.55 -25.26
CA ASP A 432 -18.28 1.20 -24.60
C ASP A 432 -17.74 2.30 -23.69
N ARG A 433 -18.08 3.56 -24.00
CA ARG A 433 -17.51 4.73 -23.32
C ARG A 433 -17.93 4.83 -21.85
N ASP A 434 -19.04 4.18 -21.48
CA ASP A 434 -19.53 4.17 -20.11
C ASP A 434 -18.78 3.15 -19.23
N SER A 435 -17.99 2.27 -19.85
CA SER A 435 -17.15 1.26 -19.18
C SER A 435 -15.68 1.68 -19.03
N ALA A 436 -15.39 2.99 -19.07
CA ALA A 436 -14.02 3.50 -18.95
C ALA A 436 -13.35 3.03 -17.66
N HIS A 437 -12.16 2.44 -17.80
CA HIS A 437 -11.43 1.80 -16.71
C HIS A 437 -9.92 1.92 -16.89
N VAL A 438 -9.16 1.59 -15.86
CA VAL A 438 -7.70 1.45 -15.94
C VAL A 438 -7.24 0.22 -15.18
N VAL A 439 -6.29 -0.52 -15.76
CA VAL A 439 -5.68 -1.71 -15.18
C VAL A 439 -4.15 -1.63 -15.28
N LEU A 440 -3.44 -2.53 -14.60
CA LEU A 440 -2.00 -2.71 -14.82
C LEU A 440 -1.77 -3.81 -15.85
N ILE A 441 -1.09 -3.53 -16.96
CA ILE A 441 -0.41 -4.55 -17.74
C ILE A 441 0.84 -4.97 -16.95
N THR A 442 0.90 -6.24 -16.58
CA THR A 442 1.92 -6.82 -15.73
C THR A 442 2.82 -7.80 -16.49
N GLY A 443 2.49 -8.17 -17.72
CA GLY A 443 3.31 -9.11 -18.46
C GLY A 443 2.94 -9.23 -19.93
N TYR A 444 3.69 -10.08 -20.63
CA TYR A 444 3.39 -10.45 -22.00
C TYR A 444 3.94 -11.83 -22.36
N ASN A 445 3.40 -12.38 -23.45
CA ASN A 445 4.00 -13.50 -24.17
C ASN A 445 4.19 -13.11 -25.63
N LYS A 446 5.45 -13.05 -26.06
CA LYS A 446 5.81 -12.62 -27.42
C LYS A 446 5.35 -13.62 -28.48
N ASP A 447 5.43 -14.91 -28.18
CA ASP A 447 5.17 -15.97 -29.15
C ASP A 447 3.68 -16.11 -29.45
N THR A 448 2.84 -15.98 -28.43
CA THR A 448 1.39 -16.06 -28.56
C THR A 448 0.73 -14.70 -28.81
N ASN A 449 1.49 -13.61 -28.74
CA ASN A 449 1.04 -12.22 -28.92
C ASN A 449 -0.07 -11.83 -27.91
N GLU A 450 0.16 -12.15 -26.64
CA GLU A 450 -0.76 -11.90 -25.53
C GLU A 450 -0.12 -10.98 -24.48
N ILE A 451 -0.97 -10.28 -23.72
CA ILE A 451 -0.58 -9.53 -22.53
C ILE A 451 -1.18 -10.16 -21.28
N ALA A 452 -0.45 -10.06 -20.17
CA ALA A 452 -0.98 -10.29 -18.84
C ALA A 452 -1.32 -8.94 -18.22
N PHE A 453 -2.48 -8.86 -17.57
CA PHE A 453 -2.93 -7.66 -16.89
C PHE A 453 -3.59 -7.99 -15.54
N SER A 454 -3.67 -6.98 -14.68
CA SER A 454 -4.24 -7.08 -13.35
C SER A 454 -5.17 -5.91 -13.07
N ASP A 455 -6.34 -6.24 -12.54
CA ASP A 455 -7.38 -5.29 -12.15
C ASP A 455 -7.30 -4.93 -10.66
N SER A 456 -7.91 -3.82 -10.25
CA SER A 456 -8.07 -3.38 -8.85
C SER A 456 -9.34 -3.93 -8.18
N TRP A 457 -9.89 -5.05 -8.69
CA TRP A 457 -11.09 -5.71 -8.13
C TRP A 457 -10.75 -6.89 -7.19
N GLY A 458 -9.56 -6.87 -6.60
CA GLY A 458 -9.13 -7.84 -5.60
C GLY A 458 -8.38 -9.06 -6.14
N GLU A 459 -8.18 -10.04 -5.26
CA GLU A 459 -7.24 -11.16 -5.42
C GLU A 459 -7.45 -11.98 -6.71
N ASN A 460 -8.71 -12.19 -7.11
CA ASN A 460 -9.07 -12.98 -8.29
C ASN A 460 -8.65 -12.33 -9.61
N TYR A 461 -8.27 -11.05 -9.58
CA TYR A 461 -7.92 -10.25 -10.74
C TYR A 461 -6.42 -9.91 -10.79
N LYS A 462 -5.57 -10.67 -10.09
CA LYS A 462 -4.11 -10.46 -10.07
C LYS A 462 -3.40 -10.77 -11.38
N GLU A 463 -3.92 -11.70 -12.17
CA GLU A 463 -3.34 -12.05 -13.46
C GLU A 463 -4.42 -12.60 -14.40
N ARG A 464 -4.75 -11.83 -15.42
CA ARG A 464 -5.62 -12.22 -16.53
C ARG A 464 -4.91 -12.04 -17.86
N TRP A 465 -5.31 -12.81 -18.86
CA TRP A 465 -4.65 -12.85 -20.15
C TRP A 465 -5.62 -12.52 -21.28
N ILE A 466 -5.13 -11.76 -22.26
CA ILE A 466 -5.86 -11.44 -23.49
C ILE A 466 -4.87 -11.28 -24.65
N SER A 467 -5.30 -11.55 -25.88
CA SER A 467 -4.46 -11.28 -27.04
C SER A 467 -4.32 -9.78 -27.29
N VAL A 468 -3.18 -9.36 -27.84
CA VAL A 468 -2.94 -7.95 -28.21
C VAL A 468 -4.01 -7.42 -29.19
N PRO A 469 -4.42 -8.16 -30.26
CA PRO A 469 -5.43 -7.65 -31.17
C PRO A 469 -6.80 -7.48 -30.51
N GLU A 470 -7.19 -8.35 -29.57
CA GLU A 470 -8.45 -8.22 -28.82
C GLU A 470 -8.38 -7.05 -27.83
N ALA A 471 -7.28 -6.93 -27.09
CA ALA A 471 -7.03 -5.82 -26.17
C ALA A 471 -7.11 -4.47 -26.90
N GLU A 472 -6.55 -4.38 -28.11
CA GLU A 472 -6.58 -3.17 -28.91
C GLU A 472 -8.01 -2.72 -29.27
N ARG A 473 -8.96 -3.67 -29.44
CA ARG A 473 -10.36 -3.32 -29.76
C ARG A 473 -11.03 -2.54 -28.64
N VAL A 474 -10.62 -2.76 -27.39
CA VAL A 474 -11.16 -2.07 -26.20
C VAL A 474 -10.22 -1.03 -25.62
N SER A 475 -9.04 -0.86 -26.19
CA SER A 475 -8.02 0.08 -25.71
C SER A 475 -8.48 1.54 -25.90
N GLN A 476 -8.23 2.37 -24.88
CA GLN A 476 -8.30 3.82 -25.03
C GLN A 476 -7.04 4.39 -25.71
N GLN A 477 -6.03 3.55 -26.00
CA GLN A 477 -4.75 3.95 -26.59
C GLN A 477 -3.97 4.98 -25.75
N HIS A 478 -4.15 4.94 -24.44
CA HIS A 478 -3.41 5.76 -23.47
C HIS A 478 -2.78 4.86 -22.42
N PHE A 479 -1.47 5.06 -22.21
CA PHE A 479 -0.67 4.27 -21.31
C PHE A 479 0.19 5.17 -20.43
N TYR A 480 0.40 4.75 -19.20
CA TYR A 480 1.13 5.51 -18.20
C TYR A 480 2.06 4.58 -17.42
N VAL A 481 3.15 5.12 -16.92
CA VAL A 481 4.11 4.40 -16.10
C VAL A 481 4.53 5.29 -14.95
N VAL A 482 4.52 4.74 -13.73
CA VAL A 482 5.43 5.19 -12.66
C VAL A 482 6.66 4.31 -12.78
N GLY A 483 7.84 4.91 -12.86
CA GLY A 483 9.08 4.21 -13.21
C GLY A 483 10.29 4.78 -12.50
N PHE A 484 11.47 4.49 -13.04
CA PHE A 484 12.74 4.94 -12.48
C PHE A 484 13.36 6.12 -13.22
#